data_AF-A0A397UIA7-F1
#
_entry.id   AF-A0A397UIA7-F1
#
_cell.length_a   1.000
_cell.length_b   1.000
_cell.length_c   1.000
_cell.angle_alpha   90.00
_cell.angle_beta   90.00
_cell.angle_gamma   90.00
#
_symmetry.space_group_name_H-M   'P 1'
#
loop_
_entity.id
_entity.type
_entity.pdbx_description
1 polymer ?
#
loop_
_entity_poly.entity_id
_entity_poly.type
_entity_poly.pdbx_seq_one_letter_code
_entity_poly.pdbx_strand_id
1 'polypeptide(L)'
;MSSSSSNKAKKSKVSQSKSHVIIKNGTSVAAKQPRDKDIEENWILATVVGYKPESKSYEVEDADKDEASNRPGERFIVPVKNVIAIPNSGEMRSPEFPKDSTVIALYPSTTCFYKAVVVIPPSKLTPKASRYLLTFEDDENAERYVDAHYVLDIPREK
;
A
#
# COMPACT_ATOMS: atom_id res chain seq x y z
N MET A 1 35.60 -35.95 13.66
CA MET A 1 34.34 -35.97 12.89
C MET A 1 33.35 -35.06 13.58
N SER A 2 32.51 -34.44 12.78
CA SER A 2 31.91 -33.11 12.93
C SER A 2 31.03 -32.84 14.16
N SER A 3 31.10 -31.56 14.54
CA SER A 3 30.32 -30.80 15.52
C SER A 3 28.80 -30.95 15.39
N SER A 4 28.08 -30.90 16.51
CA SER A 4 26.64 -30.63 16.53
C SER A 4 26.36 -29.49 17.52
N SER A 5 26.44 -28.26 17.02
CA SER A 5 25.98 -27.06 17.73
C SER A 5 24.55 -26.76 17.31
N SER A 6 23.59 -27.05 18.19
CA SER A 6 22.18 -26.70 18.02
C SER A 6 22.00 -25.20 18.25
N ASN A 7 21.96 -24.40 17.18
CA ASN A 7 21.65 -22.98 17.28
C ASN A 7 20.12 -22.77 17.24
N LYS A 8 19.56 -22.44 18.40
CA LYS A 8 18.16 -22.03 18.60
C LYS A 8 17.99 -20.61 18.04
N ALA A 9 17.37 -20.48 16.87
CA ALA A 9 17.09 -19.18 16.25
C ALA A 9 16.13 -18.35 17.13
N LYS A 10 16.65 -17.22 17.64
CA LYS A 10 15.87 -16.18 18.33
C LYS A 10 14.90 -15.55 17.33
N LYS A 11 13.59 -15.59 17.63
CA LYS A 11 12.56 -14.78 16.95
C LYS A 11 12.82 -13.31 17.25
N SER A 12 13.34 -12.57 16.27
CA SER A 12 13.46 -11.12 16.32
C SER A 12 12.09 -10.50 16.02
N LYS A 13 11.40 -10.05 17.07
CA LYS A 13 10.34 -9.04 16.96
C LYS A 13 11.00 -7.75 16.46
N VAL A 14 10.90 -7.44 15.17
CA VAL A 14 11.31 -6.13 14.67
C VAL A 14 10.22 -5.15 15.02
N SER A 15 10.43 -4.42 16.12
CA SER A 15 9.76 -3.15 16.36
C SER A 15 10.12 -2.21 15.22
N GLN A 16 9.14 -1.87 14.40
CA GLN A 16 9.27 -0.90 13.32
C GLN A 16 9.56 0.47 13.96
N SER A 17 10.85 0.78 14.13
CA SER A 17 11.32 2.09 14.57
C SER A 17 10.96 3.10 13.49
N LYS A 18 9.94 3.92 13.75
CA LYS A 18 9.51 5.05 12.91
C LYS A 18 10.59 6.14 12.90
N SER A 19 11.67 5.95 12.14
CA SER A 19 12.34 7.11 11.54
C SER A 19 11.37 7.65 10.48
N HIS A 20 11.00 8.94 10.57
CA HIS A 20 10.21 9.59 9.52
C HIS A 20 11.09 9.68 8.26
N VAL A 21 11.10 8.62 7.46
CA VAL A 21 11.69 8.66 6.13
C VAL A 21 10.78 9.53 5.28
N ILE A 22 11.27 10.70 4.89
CA ILE A 22 10.53 11.59 3.99
C ILE A 22 10.42 10.88 2.64
N ILE A 23 9.19 10.60 2.20
CA ILE A 23 8.91 10.03 0.88
C ILE A 23 9.36 11.03 -0.19
N LYS A 24 10.13 10.54 -1.17
CA LYS A 24 10.70 11.38 -2.24
C LYS A 24 9.63 11.79 -3.25
N ASN A 25 9.85 12.92 -3.91
CA ASN A 25 9.06 13.32 -5.07
C ASN A 25 9.10 12.24 -6.17
N GLY A 26 7.99 12.10 -6.89
CA GLY A 26 7.80 11.06 -7.91
C GLY A 26 7.52 9.66 -7.35
N THR A 27 7.50 9.46 -6.03
CA THR A 27 7.16 8.15 -5.45
C THR A 27 5.65 7.93 -5.52
N SER A 28 5.23 6.76 -5.97
CA SER A 28 3.83 6.32 -5.89
C SER A 28 3.43 6.04 -4.44
N VAL A 29 2.26 6.50 -4.05
CA VAL A 29 1.72 6.38 -2.70
C VAL A 29 0.24 6.03 -2.76
N ALA A 30 -0.26 5.36 -1.73
CA ALA A 30 -1.67 5.42 -1.40
C ALA A 30 -1.89 6.66 -0.52
N ALA A 31 -2.84 7.52 -0.90
CA ALA A 31 -3.16 8.74 -0.18
C ALA A 31 -4.64 8.75 0.21
N LYS A 32 -4.94 8.98 1.49
CA LYS A 32 -6.30 9.15 2.00
C LYS A 32 -6.76 10.57 1.70
N GLN A 33 -7.77 10.74 0.85
CA GLN A 33 -8.25 12.06 0.47
C GLN A 33 -8.82 12.83 1.68
N PRO A 34 -8.74 14.17 1.69
CA PRO A 34 -9.38 14.98 2.72
C PRO A 34 -10.90 14.81 2.70
N ARG A 35 -11.55 14.86 3.88
CA ARG A 35 -13.01 14.75 4.01
C ARG A 35 -13.80 15.76 3.18
N ASP A 36 -13.23 16.95 2.95
CA ASP A 36 -13.87 18.00 2.15
C ASP A 36 -13.94 17.63 0.65
N LYS A 37 -13.17 16.63 0.23
CA LYS A 37 -13.10 16.13 -1.16
C LYS A 37 -13.79 14.78 -1.30
N ASP A 38 -13.62 13.90 -0.32
CA ASP A 38 -14.21 12.57 -0.32
C ASP A 38 -14.70 12.24 1.09
N ILE A 39 -16.03 12.12 1.24
CA ILE A 39 -16.70 11.91 2.55
C ILE A 39 -16.39 10.51 3.10
N GLU A 40 -16.18 9.54 2.21
CA GLU A 40 -15.86 8.15 2.55
C GLU A 40 -14.38 8.00 2.94
N GLU A 41 -13.59 9.07 2.77
CA GLU A 41 -12.15 9.13 2.99
C GLU A 41 -11.41 7.99 2.29
N ASN A 42 -11.76 7.79 1.01
CA ASN A 42 -11.19 6.77 0.15
C ASN A 42 -9.68 6.98 -0.02
N TRP A 43 -8.98 5.86 -0.15
CA TRP A 43 -7.55 5.84 -0.45
C TRP A 43 -7.39 5.81 -1.97
N ILE A 44 -6.59 6.72 -2.52
CA ILE A 44 -6.31 6.80 -3.96
C ILE A 44 -4.84 6.53 -4.27
N LEU A 45 -4.57 6.04 -5.47
CA LEU A 45 -3.24 5.97 -6.04
C LEU A 45 -2.83 7.38 -6.44
N ALA A 46 -1.75 7.85 -5.85
CA ALA A 46 -1.23 9.19 -6.10
C ALA A 46 0.29 9.18 -6.23
N THR A 47 0.83 10.26 -6.75
CA THR A 47 2.28 10.49 -6.84
C THR A 47 2.67 11.67 -5.96
N VAL A 48 3.72 11.54 -5.16
CA VAL A 48 4.22 12.65 -4.34
C VAL A 48 4.81 13.74 -5.24
N VAL A 49 4.25 14.94 -5.14
CA VAL A 49 4.76 16.15 -5.81
C VAL A 49 5.77 16.86 -4.92
N GLY A 50 5.50 16.94 -3.61
CA GLY A 50 6.37 17.61 -2.66
C GLY A 50 6.02 17.36 -1.20
N TYR A 51 6.95 17.71 -0.31
CA TYR A 51 6.76 17.63 1.15
C TYR A 51 6.77 19.03 1.76
N LYS A 52 5.77 19.33 2.59
CA LYS A 52 5.59 20.59 3.32
C LYS A 52 6.00 20.37 4.79
N PRO A 53 7.23 20.74 5.19
CA PRO A 53 7.74 20.45 6.53
C PRO A 53 7.00 21.21 7.64
N GLU A 54 6.52 22.42 7.34
CA GLU A 54 5.82 23.30 8.28
C GLU A 54 4.52 22.67 8.79
N SER A 55 3.75 22.03 7.90
CA SER A 55 2.47 21.38 8.19
C SER A 55 2.56 19.86 8.27
N LYS A 56 3.77 19.27 8.16
CA LYS A 56 4.00 17.81 8.10
C LYS A 56 3.03 17.12 7.13
N SER A 57 2.93 17.65 5.93
CA SER A 57 1.98 17.21 4.90
C SER A 57 2.67 16.99 3.57
N TYR A 58 2.13 16.10 2.75
CA TYR A 58 2.56 15.90 1.37
C TYR A 58 1.59 16.57 0.42
N GLU A 59 2.11 17.14 -0.65
CA GLU A 59 1.35 17.43 -1.84
C GLU A 59 1.43 16.21 -2.76
N VAL A 60 0.28 15.66 -3.11
CA VAL A 60 0.15 14.46 -3.94
C VAL A 60 -0.73 14.76 -5.15
N GLU A 61 -0.44 14.14 -6.28
CA GLU A 61 -1.20 14.24 -7.53
C GLU A 61 -1.89 12.91 -7.80
N ASP A 62 -3.21 12.95 -8.02
CA ASP A 62 -4.01 11.77 -8.36
C ASP A 62 -3.48 11.07 -9.62
N ALA A 63 -3.52 9.74 -9.61
CA ALA A 63 -3.24 8.92 -10.78
C ALA A 63 -4.39 8.89 -11.79
N ASP A 64 -5.62 9.22 -11.38
CA ASP A 64 -6.77 9.36 -12.29
C ASP A 64 -6.63 10.64 -13.12
N LYS A 65 -5.74 10.56 -14.12
CA LYS A 65 -5.56 11.60 -15.13
C LYS A 65 -6.54 11.30 -16.25
N ASP A 66 -7.41 12.25 -16.53
CA ASP A 66 -8.19 12.24 -17.76
C ASP A 66 -7.23 12.36 -18.95
N GLU A 67 -6.87 11.21 -19.54
CA GLU A 67 -5.97 11.12 -20.70
C GLU A 67 -6.51 11.92 -21.90
N ALA A 68 -7.82 12.16 -21.97
CA ALA A 68 -8.42 12.96 -23.04
C ALA A 68 -8.25 14.48 -22.83
N SER A 69 -8.16 14.93 -21.58
CA SER A 69 -8.08 16.36 -21.25
C SER A 69 -6.66 16.93 -21.24
N ASN A 70 -5.61 16.09 -21.27
CA ASN A 70 -4.19 16.50 -21.17
C ASN A 70 -3.93 17.42 -19.95
N ARG A 71 -4.81 17.36 -18.95
CA ARG A 71 -4.72 18.13 -17.71
C ARG A 71 -3.96 17.29 -16.68
N PRO A 72 -3.11 17.92 -15.86
CA PRO A 72 -2.54 17.22 -14.71
C PRO A 72 -3.67 16.71 -13.80
N GLY A 73 -3.42 15.58 -13.13
CA GLY A 73 -4.35 15.03 -12.13
C GLY A 73 -4.63 16.03 -11.02
N GLU A 74 -5.74 15.84 -10.29
CA GLU A 74 -6.05 16.72 -9.17
C GLU A 74 -4.97 16.61 -8.08
N ARG A 75 -4.60 17.75 -7.50
CA ARG A 75 -3.58 17.80 -6.44
C ARG A 75 -4.22 18.01 -5.08
N PHE A 76 -3.75 17.24 -4.11
CA PHE A 76 -4.25 17.27 -2.74
C PHE A 76 -3.10 17.50 -1.76
N ILE A 77 -3.40 18.19 -0.67
CA ILE A 77 -2.51 18.29 0.48
C ILE A 77 -3.03 17.33 1.54
N VAL A 78 -2.22 16.33 1.87
CA VAL A 78 -2.59 15.27 2.81
C VAL A 78 -1.55 15.18 3.94
N PRO A 79 -1.97 15.00 5.21
CA PRO A 79 -1.04 14.88 6.31
C PRO A 79 -0.21 13.59 6.18
N VAL A 80 1.01 13.57 6.73
CA VAL A 80 1.92 12.40 6.65
C VAL A 80 1.29 11.08 7.13
N LYS A 81 0.29 11.12 8.02
CA LYS A 81 -0.43 9.94 8.52
C LYS A 81 -1.39 9.32 7.49
N ASN A 82 -1.78 10.09 6.48
CA ASN A 82 -2.71 9.72 5.41
C ASN A 82 -1.96 9.33 4.14
N VAL A 83 -0.67 9.00 4.22
CA VAL A 83 0.17 8.64 3.09
C VAL A 83 0.92 7.35 3.39
N ILE A 84 0.84 6.39 2.48
CA ILE A 84 1.55 5.11 2.54
C ILE A 84 2.40 4.98 1.28
N ALA A 85 3.70 4.80 1.45
CA ALA A 85 4.60 4.58 0.32
C ALA A 85 4.33 3.23 -0.33
N ILE A 86 4.15 3.22 -1.65
CA ILE A 86 4.02 2.00 -2.44
C ILE A 86 5.44 1.56 -2.82
N PRO A 87 5.86 0.34 -2.46
CA PRO A 87 7.17 -0.16 -2.87
C PRO A 87 7.20 -0.34 -4.39
N ASN A 88 8.33 0.00 -5.01
CA ASN A 88 8.56 -0.36 -6.40
C ASN A 88 8.51 -1.89 -6.56
N SER A 89 8.09 -2.40 -7.71
CA SER A 89 7.89 -3.83 -7.94
C SER A 89 9.13 -4.71 -7.65
N GLY A 90 10.34 -4.14 -7.70
CA GLY A 90 11.59 -4.82 -7.37
C GLY A 90 12.08 -4.67 -5.92
N GLU A 91 11.43 -3.82 -5.12
CA GLU A 91 11.84 -3.47 -3.75
C GLU A 91 10.97 -4.12 -2.68
N MET A 92 9.96 -4.91 -3.07
CA MET A 92 9.07 -5.62 -2.15
C MET A 92 9.82 -6.74 -1.43
N ARG A 93 10.55 -6.34 -0.38
CA ARG A 93 11.30 -7.22 0.54
C ARG A 93 10.54 -7.47 1.83
N SER A 94 9.32 -6.94 1.95
CA SER A 94 8.45 -7.17 3.10
C SER A 94 7.92 -8.60 3.11
N PRO A 95 7.66 -9.18 4.30
CA PRO A 95 6.97 -10.45 4.39
C PRO A 95 5.58 -10.33 3.74
N GLU A 96 5.18 -11.36 3.02
CA GLU A 96 3.83 -11.43 2.45
C GLU A 96 2.76 -11.45 3.55
N PHE A 97 1.59 -10.89 3.22
CA PHE A 97 0.41 -10.96 4.10
C PHE A 97 -0.14 -12.38 4.09
N PRO A 98 -0.26 -13.07 5.23
CA PRO A 98 -0.81 -14.41 5.25
C PRO A 98 -2.30 -14.42 4.90
N LYS A 99 -2.82 -15.58 4.53
CA LYS A 99 -4.26 -15.83 4.36
C LYS A 99 -5.06 -15.29 5.57
N ASP A 100 -6.25 -14.77 5.27
CA ASP A 100 -7.21 -14.17 6.19
C ASP A 100 -6.75 -12.83 6.81
N SER A 101 -5.62 -12.27 6.35
CA SER A 101 -5.21 -10.92 6.75
C SER A 101 -6.05 -9.85 6.08
N THR A 102 -6.45 -8.84 6.84
CA THR A 102 -7.09 -7.64 6.33
C THR A 102 -6.03 -6.65 5.84
N VAL A 103 -6.19 -6.16 4.62
CA VAL A 103 -5.27 -5.25 3.92
C VAL A 103 -6.06 -4.13 3.26
N ILE A 104 -5.39 -3.07 2.81
CA ILE A 104 -5.94 -2.19 1.77
C ILE A 104 -5.28 -2.54 0.45
N ALA A 105 -6.06 -2.61 -0.63
CA ALA A 105 -5.57 -3.03 -1.93
C ALA A 105 -6.19 -2.21 -3.06
N LEU A 106 -5.40 -1.93 -4.10
CA LEU A 106 -5.91 -1.28 -5.30
C LEU A 106 -6.92 -2.19 -5.99
N TYR A 107 -8.14 -1.69 -6.20
CA TYR A 107 -9.16 -2.47 -6.90
C TYR A 107 -8.82 -2.55 -8.40
N PRO A 108 -8.94 -3.73 -9.03
CA PRO A 108 -8.55 -3.92 -10.43
C PRO A 108 -9.16 -2.89 -11.37
N SER A 109 -8.34 -2.37 -12.29
CA SER A 109 -8.75 -1.37 -13.30
C SER A 109 -9.25 -0.03 -12.72
N THR A 110 -8.90 0.29 -11.47
CA THR A 110 -9.19 1.59 -10.84
C THR A 110 -7.94 2.21 -10.24
N THR A 111 -8.07 3.44 -9.76
CA THR A 111 -7.05 4.17 -9.00
C THR A 111 -7.37 4.23 -7.51
N CYS A 112 -8.34 3.45 -7.02
CA CYS A 112 -8.79 3.48 -5.64
C CYS A 112 -8.40 2.20 -4.87
N PHE A 113 -8.02 2.38 -3.61
CA PHE A 113 -7.71 1.32 -2.67
C PHE A 113 -8.89 1.10 -1.74
N TYR A 114 -9.27 -0.16 -1.59
CA TYR A 114 -10.36 -0.59 -0.74
C TYR A 114 -9.88 -1.65 0.23
N LYS A 115 -10.66 -1.83 1.30
CA LYS A 115 -10.38 -2.87 2.28
C LYS A 115 -10.66 -4.24 1.67
N ALA A 116 -9.73 -5.15 1.89
CA ALA A 116 -9.76 -6.49 1.32
C ALA A 116 -9.23 -7.53 2.32
N VAL A 117 -9.60 -8.78 2.08
CA VAL A 117 -9.12 -9.95 2.82
C VAL A 117 -8.29 -10.83 1.90
N VAL A 118 -7.11 -11.25 2.38
CA VAL A 118 -6.22 -12.15 1.64
C VAL A 118 -6.82 -13.56 1.60
N VAL A 119 -7.20 -14.03 0.41
CA VAL A 119 -7.62 -15.42 0.21
C VAL A 119 -6.40 -16.31 0.01
N ILE A 120 -5.49 -15.90 -0.88
CA ILE A 120 -4.27 -16.66 -1.19
C ILE A 120 -3.08 -15.69 -1.35
N PRO A 121 -2.00 -15.87 -0.57
CA PRO A 121 -0.78 -15.09 -0.73
C PRO A 121 0.05 -15.55 -1.94
N PRO A 122 0.93 -14.70 -2.51
CA PRO A 122 1.71 -15.00 -3.70
C PRO A 122 2.46 -16.33 -3.61
N SER A 123 3.10 -16.65 -2.47
CA SER A 123 3.85 -17.90 -2.30
C SER A 123 3.01 -19.17 -2.47
N LYS A 124 1.69 -19.07 -2.29
CA LYS A 124 0.74 -20.19 -2.36
C LYS A 124 0.05 -20.30 -3.71
N LEU A 125 0.07 -19.26 -4.56
CA LEU A 125 -0.42 -19.34 -5.93
C LEU A 125 0.56 -20.14 -6.79
N THR A 126 1.76 -19.59 -6.98
CA THR A 126 2.86 -20.25 -7.70
C THR A 126 4.20 -19.72 -7.18
N PRO A 127 5.31 -20.48 -7.31
CA PRO A 127 6.64 -20.03 -6.86
C PRO A 127 7.15 -18.74 -7.51
N LYS A 128 6.52 -18.27 -8.60
CA LYS A 128 6.87 -17.04 -9.32
C LYS A 128 5.75 -15.99 -9.31
N ALA A 129 4.66 -16.23 -8.57
CA ALA A 129 3.57 -15.28 -8.53
C ALA A 129 4.01 -14.00 -7.82
N SER A 130 3.63 -12.86 -8.39
CA SER A 130 3.78 -11.53 -7.79
C SER A 130 2.43 -10.96 -7.36
N ARG A 131 1.40 -11.80 -7.21
CA ARG A 131 0.00 -11.39 -7.03
C ARG A 131 -0.66 -12.12 -5.87
N TYR A 132 -1.53 -11.41 -5.16
CA TYR A 132 -2.47 -11.98 -4.19
C TYR A 132 -3.78 -12.32 -4.88
N LEU A 133 -4.50 -13.29 -4.32
CA LEU A 133 -5.93 -13.44 -4.52
C LEU A 133 -6.65 -12.82 -3.32
N LEU A 134 -7.49 -11.82 -3.56
CA LEU A 134 -8.18 -11.03 -2.55
C LEU A 134 -9.70 -11.10 -2.72
N THR A 135 -10.42 -10.83 -1.64
CA THR A 135 -11.86 -10.52 -1.65
C THR A 135 -12.06 -9.14 -1.05
N PHE A 136 -12.82 -8.28 -1.73
CA PHE A 136 -13.09 -6.92 -1.26
C PHE A 136 -14.40 -6.89 -0.46
N GLU A 137 -14.49 -6.00 0.55
CA GLU A 137 -15.66 -5.95 1.44
C GLU A 137 -16.97 -5.64 0.70
N ASP A 138 -16.92 -4.85 -0.37
CA ASP A 138 -18.11 -4.39 -1.13
C ASP A 138 -18.36 -5.14 -2.46
N ASP A 139 -17.57 -6.18 -2.78
CA ASP A 139 -17.65 -6.91 -4.08
C ASP A 139 -18.19 -8.33 -3.91
N GLU A 140 -19.20 -8.53 -3.06
CA GLU A 140 -19.92 -9.81 -2.86
C GLU A 140 -19.02 -11.06 -2.64
N ASN A 141 -17.84 -10.89 -2.06
CA ASN A 141 -16.80 -11.93 -1.93
C ASN A 141 -16.25 -12.48 -3.28
N ALA A 142 -16.29 -11.69 -4.34
CA ALA A 142 -15.64 -12.01 -5.59
C ALA A 142 -14.11 -12.04 -5.43
N GLU A 143 -13.48 -13.05 -6.03
CA GLU A 143 -12.03 -13.23 -5.96
C GLU A 143 -11.34 -12.38 -7.05
N ARG A 144 -10.40 -11.54 -6.62
CA ARG A 144 -9.65 -10.62 -7.50
C ARG A 144 -8.16 -10.82 -7.36
N TYR A 145 -7.47 -10.89 -8.50
CA TYR A 145 -6.01 -10.91 -8.54
C TYR A 145 -5.48 -9.48 -8.44
N VAL A 146 -4.61 -9.22 -7.47
CA VAL A 146 -3.99 -7.90 -7.27
C VAL A 146 -2.48 -8.03 -7.15
N ASP A 147 -1.74 -7.19 -7.86
CA ASP A 147 -0.29 -7.14 -7.78
C ASP A 147 0.18 -6.75 -6.37
N ALA A 148 1.17 -7.49 -5.86
CA ALA A 148 1.53 -7.45 -4.45
C ALA A 148 2.00 -6.06 -3.97
N HIS A 149 2.54 -5.22 -4.87
CA HIS A 149 2.97 -3.87 -4.52
C HIS A 149 1.80 -2.93 -4.21
N TYR A 150 0.60 -3.24 -4.71
CA TYR A 150 -0.62 -2.51 -4.43
C TYR A 150 -1.40 -3.09 -3.25
N VAL A 151 -0.84 -4.07 -2.54
CA VAL A 151 -1.39 -4.61 -1.31
C VAL A 151 -0.62 -4.02 -0.14
N LEU A 152 -1.28 -3.23 0.69
CA LEU A 152 -0.66 -2.43 1.74
C LEU A 152 -1.26 -2.75 3.11
N ASP A 153 -0.48 -2.49 4.15
CA ASP A 153 -0.95 -2.54 5.53
C ASP A 153 -2.05 -1.51 5.76
N ILE A 154 -3.05 -1.87 6.57
CA ILE A 154 -4.07 -0.93 7.04
C ILE A 154 -3.40 0.02 8.05
N PRO A 155 -3.40 1.34 7.79
CA PRO A 155 -2.87 2.30 8.75
C PRO A 155 -3.74 2.28 10.00
N ARG A 156 -3.10 2.11 11.16
CA ARG A 156 -3.80 2.17 12.44
C ARG A 156 -4.28 3.60 12.68
N GLU A 157 -5.60 3.80 12.66
CA GLU A 157 -6.20 5.02 13.20
C GLU A 157 -5.82 5.10 14.69
N LYS A 158 -5.15 6.18 15.06
CA LYS A 158 -4.74 6.48 16.44
C LYS A 158 -5.53 7.65 16.97
#